data_AF-A0A854D657-F1
#
_entry.id   AF-A0A854D657-F1
#
_cell.length_a   1.000
_cell.length_b   1.000
_cell.length_c   1.000
_cell.angle_alpha   90.00
_cell.angle_beta   90.00
_cell.angle_gamma   90.00
#
_symmetry.space_group_name_H-M   'P 1'
#
loop_
_entity.id
_entity.type
_entity.pdbx_description
1 polymer ?
#
loop_
_entity_poly.entity_id
_entity_poly.type
_entity_poly.pdbx_seq_one_letter_code
_entity_poly.pdbx_strand_id
1 'polypeptide(L)'
;MSVLRGIELTSFKLILAVALLALLTAVIAAVLLPRTVPAATREKTADGPAHPALRTVLRAVGRYTARTVMVSVPVLLVMVLAGLLINRPMHYVRTVGDVIEAASPRTQVVSRVTPLPEASAYEAAPASAWKASFHDAGDGSQEATWTGPVSGITLPVRVIVPSGYRPDDGRTYNVIEGIHGWVGDPQSLVTGMASPKRLQEAIDAGRIPPSIMVIPSVNVDGSQHDCVNIAGRPPVETWTAEEIPRMIQATFPNVSTQRAGWMLMGISAGAYCAARTAYDVPQRFGSVGVMSAFDHPDEGALAHGGKQLQAQNTLSTMLEARKPDGLRFYVMGAQDDSTGSARAAWFMEDAAREPDSVTIDTPAHGGHSWVLWNNYFPSLLTWWGSDPAVFAAAGLPAQEGDVWAKATAAGVRPLTETPRDQRVVGSLSPTRAKPFEINGLGTITVAVVAALVALGTALFWSPRWGRRRDGGKPSVARLGGAILGRIVVVMVTAGLVALAAGIGVNAGGGFYTSWRDLRASVRVSNTAGK
;
A
#
# COMPACT_ATOMS: atom_id res chain seq x y z
N MET A 1 1.78 17.44 21.34
CA MET A 1 2.08 16.78 20.05
C MET A 1 3.14 17.60 19.31
N SER A 2 4.20 16.97 18.81
CA SER A 2 5.22 17.66 18.01
C SER A 2 4.60 18.11 16.68
N VAL A 3 4.70 19.40 16.35
CA VAL A 3 4.21 19.99 15.07
C VAL A 3 4.72 19.20 13.86
N LEU A 4 5.90 18.58 13.98
CA LEU A 4 6.52 17.77 12.93
C LEU A 4 5.76 16.48 12.62
N ARG A 5 5.04 15.88 13.58
CA ARG A 5 4.28 14.63 13.34
C ARG A 5 3.06 14.86 12.45
N GLY A 6 2.43 16.03 12.53
CA GLY A 6 1.21 16.36 11.77
C GLY A 6 1.46 16.84 10.34
N ILE A 7 2.69 16.80 9.84
CA ILE A 7 2.99 17.23 8.46
C ILE A 7 2.36 16.23 7.49
N GLU A 8 1.44 16.72 6.65
CA GLU A 8 0.78 15.94 5.60
C GLU A 8 1.73 15.59 4.44
N LEU A 9 1.96 14.29 4.26
CA LEU A 9 2.85 13.73 3.23
C LEU A 9 2.20 13.59 1.86
N THR A 10 0.91 13.92 1.74
CA THR A 10 0.15 13.95 0.48
C THR A 10 0.08 15.36 -0.12
N SER A 11 0.57 16.38 0.61
CA SER A 11 0.46 17.79 0.23
C SER A 11 1.30 18.15 -0.99
N PHE A 12 0.67 18.73 -2.02
CA PHE A 12 1.37 19.27 -3.19
C PHE A 12 2.36 20.38 -2.81
N LYS A 13 2.04 21.18 -1.79
CA LYS A 13 2.92 22.25 -1.30
C LYS A 13 4.21 21.67 -0.72
N LEU A 14 4.11 20.57 0.03
CA LEU A 14 5.28 19.87 0.57
C LEU A 14 6.15 19.31 -0.56
N ILE A 15 5.55 18.66 -1.56
CA ILE A 15 6.26 18.14 -2.74
C ILE A 15 7.04 19.26 -3.43
N LEU A 16 6.39 20.39 -3.70
CA LEU A 16 7.03 21.54 -4.33
C LEU A 16 8.16 22.10 -3.47
N ALA A 17 7.96 22.22 -2.15
CA ALA A 17 8.97 22.70 -1.23
C ALA A 17 10.21 21.79 -1.20
N VAL A 18 10.03 20.46 -1.14
CA VAL A 18 11.13 19.49 -1.18
C VAL A 18 11.84 19.52 -2.53
N ALA A 19 11.11 19.65 -3.65
CA ALA A 19 11.71 19.77 -4.98
C ALA A 19 12.58 21.02 -5.12
N LEU A 20 12.11 22.18 -4.65
CA LEU A 20 12.87 23.42 -4.64
C LEU A 20 14.11 23.32 -3.74
N LEU A 21 13.97 22.67 -2.57
CA LEU A 21 15.09 22.47 -1.65
C LEU A 21 16.15 21.51 -2.23
N ALA A 22 15.74 20.45 -2.93
CA ALA A 22 16.64 19.54 -3.63
C ALA A 22 17.47 20.29 -4.68
N LEU A 23 16.82 21.14 -5.49
CA LEU A 23 17.51 21.96 -6.49
C LEU A 23 18.46 22.98 -5.84
N LEU A 24 17.99 23.69 -4.81
CA LEU A 24 18.78 24.70 -4.11
C LEU A 24 20.03 24.08 -3.47
N THR A 25 19.89 22.95 -2.79
CA THR A 25 21.01 22.25 -2.16
C THR A 25 21.99 21.69 -3.19
N ALA A 26 21.51 21.23 -4.36
CA ALA A 26 22.37 20.83 -5.48
C ALA A 26 23.15 22.03 -6.06
N VAL A 27 22.54 23.21 -6.19
CA VAL A 27 23.22 24.45 -6.63
C VAL A 27 24.28 24.87 -5.60
N ILE A 28 23.94 24.86 -4.30
CA ILE A 28 24.90 25.16 -3.22
C ILE A 28 26.07 24.17 -3.25
N ALA A 29 25.79 22.88 -3.33
CA ALA A 29 26.80 21.83 -3.46
C ALA A 29 27.69 22.09 -4.68
N ALA A 30 27.11 22.34 -5.84
CA ALA A 30 27.85 22.64 -7.05
C ALA A 30 28.81 23.81 -6.86
N VAL A 31 28.40 24.91 -6.22
CA VAL A 31 29.25 26.08 -5.98
C VAL A 31 30.34 25.82 -4.93
N LEU A 32 30.04 25.07 -3.87
CA LEU A 32 30.93 24.87 -2.73
C LEU A 32 31.93 23.72 -2.91
N LEU A 33 31.58 22.68 -3.67
CA LEU A 33 32.40 21.47 -3.83
C LEU A 33 33.88 21.75 -4.19
N PRO A 34 34.24 22.69 -5.10
CA PRO A 34 35.65 22.95 -5.39
C PRO A 34 36.47 23.47 -4.20
N ARG A 35 35.83 24.13 -3.22
CA ARG A 35 36.52 24.64 -2.02
C ARG A 35 37.06 23.52 -1.14
N THR A 36 36.53 22.31 -1.32
CA THR A 36 36.96 21.13 -0.57
C THR A 36 38.18 20.44 -1.17
N VAL A 37 38.64 20.84 -2.37
CA VAL A 37 39.86 20.28 -2.99
C VAL A 37 41.08 21.07 -2.53
N PRO A 38 42.17 20.42 -2.10
CA PRO A 38 43.41 21.10 -1.77
C PRO A 38 43.89 22.05 -2.87
N ALA A 39 44.42 23.20 -2.49
CA ALA A 39 45.26 23.96 -3.39
C ALA A 39 46.49 23.08 -3.71
N ALA A 40 46.89 23.02 -4.97
CA ALA A 40 48.18 22.43 -5.31
C ALA A 40 49.25 23.34 -4.68
N THR A 41 49.82 22.92 -3.55
CA THR A 41 50.96 23.60 -2.94
C THR A 41 52.13 23.46 -3.90
N ARG A 42 52.48 24.58 -4.55
CA ARG A 42 53.78 24.76 -5.19
C ARG A 42 54.72 25.28 -4.12
N GLU A 43 55.14 24.42 -3.19
CA GLU A 43 56.16 24.77 -2.19
C GLU A 43 57.26 23.72 -2.24
N LYS A 44 58.35 24.07 -2.93
CA LYS A 44 59.69 23.60 -2.61
C LYS A 44 60.17 24.34 -1.35
N THR A 45 61.11 23.72 -0.63
CA THR A 45 61.91 24.18 0.53
C THR A 45 61.20 24.11 1.89
N ALA A 46 61.81 23.70 3.01
CA ALA A 46 63.10 23.06 3.34
C ALA A 46 62.96 22.48 4.78
N ASP A 47 63.96 21.71 5.21
CA ASP A 47 64.05 20.90 6.45
C ASP A 47 63.44 21.43 7.76
N GLY A 48 62.81 20.52 8.53
CA GLY A 48 62.45 20.68 9.94
C GLY A 48 61.67 19.47 10.50
N PRO A 49 61.96 18.99 11.73
CA PRO A 49 61.49 17.68 12.19
C PRO A 49 59.99 17.65 12.49
N ALA A 50 59.44 16.45 12.32
CA ALA A 50 58.02 16.11 12.29
C ALA A 50 57.23 16.57 13.53
N HIS A 51 56.18 17.37 13.31
CA HIS A 51 54.80 17.11 13.77
C HIS A 51 53.73 17.98 13.06
N PRO A 52 53.49 17.83 11.74
CA PRO A 52 52.32 18.44 11.06
C PRO A 52 51.16 17.45 10.81
N ALA A 53 51.16 16.26 11.44
CA ALA A 53 50.23 15.17 11.09
C ALA A 53 48.76 15.47 11.46
N LEU A 54 48.49 15.88 12.70
CA LEU A 54 47.11 15.96 13.21
C LEU A 54 46.27 17.06 12.54
N ARG A 55 46.81 18.28 12.39
CA ARG A 55 46.08 19.39 11.73
C ARG A 55 45.81 19.14 10.25
N THR A 56 46.73 18.48 9.56
CA THR A 56 46.58 18.13 8.13
C THR A 56 45.53 17.05 7.96
N VAL A 57 45.55 16.03 8.83
CA VAL A 57 44.52 14.96 8.88
C VAL A 57 43.15 15.56 9.21
N LEU A 58 43.02 16.40 10.25
CA LEU A 58 41.75 17.05 10.62
C LEU A 58 41.16 17.90 9.48
N ARG A 59 42.00 18.64 8.75
CA ARG A 59 41.57 19.42 7.57
C ARG A 59 41.15 18.54 6.40
N ALA A 60 41.83 17.41 6.18
CA ALA A 60 41.46 16.43 5.15
C ALA A 60 40.12 15.77 5.50
N VAL A 61 39.95 15.31 6.74
CA VAL A 61 38.70 14.75 7.27
C VAL A 61 37.58 15.76 7.12
N GLY A 62 37.74 17.01 7.58
CA GLY A 62 36.71 18.04 7.45
C GLY A 62 36.30 18.33 6.01
N ARG A 63 37.24 18.28 5.05
CA ARG A 63 36.94 18.43 3.61
C ARG A 63 36.17 17.25 3.05
N TYR A 64 36.51 16.02 3.45
CA TYR A 64 35.75 14.83 3.05
C TYR A 64 34.34 14.83 3.65
N THR A 65 34.21 15.13 4.94
CA THR A 65 32.90 15.28 5.60
C THR A 65 32.04 16.32 4.90
N ALA A 66 32.61 17.49 4.57
CA ALA A 66 31.89 18.55 3.85
C ALA A 66 31.41 18.08 2.46
N ARG A 67 32.23 17.36 1.69
CA ARG A 67 31.82 16.79 0.40
C ARG A 67 30.70 15.78 0.56
N THR A 68 30.83 14.87 1.52
CA THR A 68 29.82 13.85 1.79
C THR A 68 28.49 14.51 2.11
N VAL A 69 28.46 15.51 2.99
CA VAL A 69 27.23 16.27 3.32
C VAL A 69 26.67 17.00 2.09
N MET A 70 27.51 17.69 1.33
CA MET A 70 27.08 18.43 0.12
C MET A 70 26.45 17.52 -0.94
N VAL A 71 26.89 16.27 -1.05
CA VAL A 71 26.31 15.30 -2.00
C VAL A 71 25.14 14.54 -1.38
N SER A 72 25.20 14.15 -0.10
CA SER A 72 24.16 13.34 0.54
C SER A 72 22.86 14.11 0.77
N VAL A 73 22.92 15.40 1.11
CA VAL A 73 21.71 16.22 1.33
C VAL A 73 20.78 16.27 0.09
N PRO A 74 21.24 16.68 -1.10
CA PRO A 74 20.38 16.67 -2.29
C PRO A 74 19.93 15.25 -2.68
N VAL A 75 20.77 14.23 -2.47
CA VAL A 75 20.39 12.83 -2.68
C VAL A 75 19.22 12.44 -1.78
N LEU A 76 19.30 12.70 -0.48
CA LEU A 76 18.23 12.42 0.47
C LEU A 76 16.95 13.21 0.15
N LEU A 77 17.07 14.45 -0.31
CA LEU A 77 15.89 15.24 -0.70
C LEU A 77 15.21 14.69 -1.96
N VAL A 78 15.97 14.18 -2.92
CA VAL A 78 15.40 13.49 -4.10
C VAL A 78 14.77 12.15 -3.71
N MET A 79 15.37 11.42 -2.78
CA MET A 79 14.75 10.21 -2.19
C MET A 79 13.40 10.52 -1.56
N VAL A 80 13.34 11.56 -0.71
CA VAL A 80 12.11 12.01 -0.08
C VAL A 80 11.10 12.47 -1.13
N LEU A 81 11.53 13.25 -2.14
CA LEU A 81 10.67 13.68 -3.23
C LEU A 81 10.05 12.50 -4.00
N ALA A 82 10.86 11.50 -4.34
CA ALA A 82 10.39 10.29 -5.02
C ALA A 82 9.37 9.54 -4.15
N GLY A 83 9.64 9.38 -2.86
CA GLY A 83 8.71 8.80 -1.90
C GLY A 83 7.39 9.57 -1.82
N LEU A 84 7.42 10.90 -1.73
CA LEU A 84 6.21 11.74 -1.70
C LEU A 84 5.39 11.65 -2.99
N LEU A 85 6.06 11.60 -4.15
CA LEU A 85 5.39 11.48 -5.45
C LEU A 85 4.69 10.13 -5.61
N ILE A 86 5.25 9.05 -5.06
CA ILE A 86 4.62 7.72 -5.01
C ILE A 86 3.50 7.68 -3.97
N ASN A 87 3.73 8.28 -2.80
CA ASN A 87 2.79 8.28 -1.69
C ASN A 87 1.51 9.09 -1.99
N ARG A 88 1.63 10.23 -2.68
CA ARG A 88 0.52 11.14 -2.94
C ARG A 88 -0.71 10.47 -3.58
N PRO A 89 -0.60 9.73 -4.71
CA PRO A 89 -1.78 9.08 -5.30
C PRO A 89 -2.22 7.82 -4.53
N MET A 90 -1.29 7.15 -3.85
CA MET A 90 -1.53 5.82 -3.28
C MET A 90 -1.91 5.83 -1.81
N HIS A 91 -1.70 6.95 -1.11
CA HIS A 91 -2.07 7.13 0.29
C HIS A 91 -1.48 6.05 1.22
N TYR A 92 -0.20 5.66 1.01
CA TYR A 92 0.48 4.69 1.87
C TYR A 92 0.63 5.20 3.30
N VAL A 93 1.01 6.46 3.46
CA VAL A 93 1.14 7.16 4.74
C VAL A 93 0.58 8.58 4.60
N ARG A 94 -0.22 9.05 5.57
CA ARG A 94 -0.80 10.40 5.56
C ARG A 94 0.16 11.41 6.17
N THR A 95 0.81 11.05 7.26
CA THR A 95 1.62 12.00 8.05
C THR A 95 3.04 11.50 8.35
N VAL A 96 3.92 12.41 8.75
CA VAL A 96 5.25 12.04 9.30
C VAL A 96 5.10 11.16 10.55
N GLY A 97 4.03 11.34 11.33
CA GLY A 97 3.68 10.45 12.44
C GLY A 97 3.56 9.00 11.99
N ASP A 98 2.81 8.74 10.92
CA ASP A 98 2.59 7.41 10.36
C ASP A 98 3.92 6.76 9.92
N VAL A 99 4.83 7.53 9.33
CA VAL A 99 6.17 7.04 8.93
C VAL A 99 6.99 6.63 10.15
N ILE A 100 6.99 7.46 11.20
CA ILE A 100 7.71 7.17 12.44
C ILE A 100 7.12 5.92 13.10
N GLU A 101 5.80 5.80 13.11
CA GLU A 101 5.09 4.67 13.73
C GLU A 101 5.31 3.38 12.97
N ALA A 102 5.25 3.40 11.63
CA ALA A 102 5.56 2.26 10.78
C ALA A 102 7.03 1.80 10.87
N ALA A 103 7.96 2.72 11.11
CA ALA A 103 9.39 2.41 11.22
C ALA A 103 9.85 2.02 12.65
N SER A 104 8.98 2.17 13.66
CA SER A 104 9.36 1.93 15.05
C SER A 104 9.43 0.42 15.35
N PRO A 105 10.57 -0.12 15.81
CA PRO A 105 10.64 -1.50 16.28
C PRO A 105 9.76 -1.64 17.52
N ARG A 106 8.76 -2.54 17.48
CA ARG A 106 7.89 -2.81 18.63
C ARG A 106 7.95 -4.29 18.98
N THR A 107 8.29 -4.58 20.24
CA THR A 107 8.02 -5.87 20.87
C THR A 107 6.58 -5.86 21.37
N GLN A 108 5.64 -6.31 20.56
CA GLN A 108 4.27 -6.51 21.02
C GLN A 108 4.23 -7.76 21.90
N VAL A 109 4.02 -7.58 23.21
CA VAL A 109 3.66 -8.68 24.11
C VAL A 109 2.17 -8.89 23.99
N VAL A 110 1.77 -9.78 23.08
CA VAL A 110 0.37 -10.15 22.92
C VAL A 110 -0.11 -10.78 24.22
N SER A 111 -1.11 -10.16 24.85
CA SER A 111 -1.57 -10.63 26.17
C SER A 111 -2.79 -11.53 26.07
N ARG A 112 -3.71 -11.31 25.11
CA ARG A 112 -4.87 -12.17 24.82
C ARG A 112 -5.71 -11.62 23.65
N VAL A 113 -6.24 -12.49 22.78
CA VAL A 113 -7.38 -12.14 21.90
C VAL A 113 -8.67 -12.13 22.75
N THR A 114 -9.46 -11.07 22.67
CA THR A 114 -10.71 -10.93 23.41
C THR A 114 -11.91 -11.12 22.48
N PRO A 115 -13.04 -11.67 22.96
CA PRO A 115 -14.23 -11.84 22.12
C PRO A 115 -14.87 -10.50 21.74
N LEU A 116 -15.80 -10.54 20.77
CA LEU A 116 -16.72 -9.43 20.50
C LEU A 116 -17.59 -9.12 21.74
N PRO A 117 -17.92 -7.85 21.99
CA PRO A 117 -18.90 -7.46 23.00
C PRO A 117 -20.26 -8.15 22.82
N GLU A 118 -20.97 -8.35 23.93
CA GLU A 118 -22.34 -8.88 23.90
C GLU A 118 -23.31 -7.91 23.20
N ALA A 119 -24.43 -8.45 22.69
CA ALA A 119 -25.47 -7.69 21.98
C ALA A 119 -25.94 -6.44 22.76
N SER A 120 -26.06 -6.57 24.09
CA SER A 120 -26.49 -5.51 25.02
C SER A 120 -25.62 -4.26 24.97
N ALA A 121 -24.32 -4.40 24.65
CA ALA A 121 -23.41 -3.26 24.51
C ALA A 121 -23.78 -2.38 23.32
N TYR A 122 -24.24 -2.97 22.22
CA TYR A 122 -24.68 -2.23 21.03
C TYR A 122 -26.07 -1.61 21.22
N GLU A 123 -26.98 -2.32 21.92
CA GLU A 123 -28.33 -1.84 22.21
C GLU A 123 -28.36 -0.66 23.18
N ALA A 124 -27.36 -0.56 24.07
CA ALA A 124 -27.23 0.55 25.01
C ALA A 124 -26.83 1.87 24.32
N ALA A 125 -26.25 1.83 23.12
CA ALA A 125 -25.82 3.03 22.41
C ALA A 125 -27.04 3.78 21.82
N PRO A 126 -27.12 5.11 21.98
CA PRO A 126 -28.26 5.88 21.47
C PRO A 126 -28.32 5.83 19.94
N ALA A 127 -29.54 5.77 19.38
CA ALA A 127 -29.77 5.66 17.93
C ALA A 127 -29.03 6.72 17.10
N SER A 128 -28.86 7.93 17.64
CA SER A 128 -28.12 9.01 16.97
C SER A 128 -26.61 8.76 16.85
N ALA A 129 -26.00 8.00 17.77
CA ALA A 129 -24.57 7.70 17.74
C ALA A 129 -24.19 6.78 16.57
N TRP A 130 -25.15 6.02 16.05
CA TRP A 130 -24.95 5.14 14.90
C TRP A 130 -24.93 5.90 13.56
N LYS A 131 -25.40 7.15 13.49
CA LYS A 131 -25.42 7.90 12.23
C LYS A 131 -24.09 8.60 11.99
N ALA A 132 -23.54 8.44 10.78
CA ALA A 132 -22.42 9.25 10.31
C ALA A 132 -22.92 10.40 9.42
N SER A 133 -22.19 11.51 9.43
CA SER A 133 -22.42 12.65 8.52
C SER A 133 -21.28 12.70 7.53
N PHE A 134 -21.56 12.29 6.30
CA PHE A 134 -20.60 12.26 5.21
C PHE A 134 -20.66 13.54 4.38
N HIS A 135 -19.51 14.03 3.94
CA HIS A 135 -19.40 15.11 2.96
C HIS A 135 -18.67 14.61 1.70
N ASP A 136 -18.95 15.24 0.57
CA ASP A 136 -18.31 14.89 -0.70
C ASP A 136 -16.80 15.17 -0.64
N ALA A 137 -15.99 14.19 -1.05
CA ALA A 137 -14.54 14.33 -1.14
C ALA A 137 -14.06 14.71 -2.56
N GLY A 138 -14.96 14.76 -3.56
CA GLY A 138 -14.66 15.23 -4.91
C GLY A 138 -14.00 14.22 -5.84
N ASP A 139 -14.02 12.93 -5.49
CA ASP A 139 -13.40 11.84 -6.26
C ASP A 139 -14.36 10.66 -6.54
N GLY A 140 -15.67 10.91 -6.41
CA GLY A 140 -16.70 9.87 -6.53
C GLY A 140 -16.98 9.12 -5.22
N SER A 141 -16.44 9.60 -4.10
CA SER A 141 -16.78 9.11 -2.75
C SER A 141 -16.97 10.23 -1.74
N GLN A 142 -17.68 9.90 -0.67
CA GLN A 142 -17.92 10.75 0.48
C GLN A 142 -17.03 10.33 1.66
N GLU A 143 -16.66 11.25 2.53
CA GLU A 143 -15.80 10.98 3.68
C GLU A 143 -16.41 11.50 4.99
N ALA A 144 -16.06 10.85 6.09
CA ALA A 144 -16.37 11.28 7.45
C ALA A 144 -15.25 10.85 8.39
N THR A 145 -15.10 11.55 9.51
CA THR A 145 -14.43 10.98 10.70
C THR A 145 -15.53 10.58 11.67
N TRP A 146 -15.59 9.29 12.02
CA TRP A 146 -16.67 8.74 12.82
C TRP A 146 -16.13 8.02 14.06
N THR A 147 -16.89 8.06 15.15
CA THR A 147 -16.55 7.43 16.43
C THR A 147 -17.50 6.27 16.72
N GLY A 148 -16.94 5.07 16.89
CA GLY A 148 -17.67 3.87 17.28
C GLY A 148 -18.16 3.99 18.72
N PRO A 149 -19.49 3.90 18.99
CA PRO A 149 -20.02 4.11 20.33
C PRO A 149 -19.65 3.01 21.33
N VAL A 150 -19.24 1.83 20.87
CA VAL A 150 -18.83 0.68 21.69
C VAL A 150 -17.31 0.55 21.72
N SER A 151 -16.63 0.65 20.57
CA SER A 151 -15.17 0.54 20.52
C SER A 151 -14.43 1.77 21.03
N GLY A 152 -15.05 2.95 20.95
CA GLY A 152 -14.40 4.25 21.13
C GLY A 152 -13.42 4.62 20.01
N ILE A 153 -13.30 3.80 18.96
CA ILE A 153 -12.41 4.07 17.82
C ILE A 153 -12.94 5.28 17.06
N THR A 154 -12.09 6.29 16.87
CA THR A 154 -12.41 7.49 16.07
C THR A 154 -11.49 7.55 14.87
N LEU A 155 -12.02 7.19 13.71
CA LEU A 155 -11.22 7.05 12.51
C LEU A 155 -11.94 7.54 11.24
N PRO A 156 -11.18 7.87 10.17
CA PRO A 156 -11.73 8.19 8.87
C PRO A 156 -12.48 7.01 8.25
N VAL A 157 -13.60 7.29 7.59
CA VAL A 157 -14.39 6.35 6.81
C VAL A 157 -14.69 6.96 5.44
N ARG A 158 -14.55 6.18 4.38
CA ARG A 158 -14.96 6.54 3.01
C ARG A 158 -16.20 5.75 2.62
N VAL A 159 -17.11 6.38 1.90
CA VAL A 159 -18.29 5.70 1.34
C VAL A 159 -18.43 6.07 -0.14
N ILE A 160 -18.63 5.06 -0.97
CA ILE A 160 -18.96 5.18 -2.38
C ILE A 160 -20.43 4.81 -2.51
N VAL A 161 -21.25 5.78 -2.92
CA VAL A 161 -22.66 5.54 -3.27
C VAL A 161 -22.79 5.52 -4.79
N PRO A 162 -23.68 4.67 -5.35
CA PRO A 162 -23.87 4.61 -6.79
C PRO A 162 -24.54 5.89 -7.30
N SER A 163 -24.31 6.22 -8.56
CA SER A 163 -24.89 7.39 -9.21
C SER A 163 -26.41 7.34 -9.14
N GLY A 164 -27.02 8.43 -8.65
CA GLY A 164 -28.46 8.52 -8.50
C GLY A 164 -29.04 7.88 -7.22
N TYR A 165 -28.19 7.44 -6.28
CA TYR A 165 -28.64 7.01 -4.96
C TYR A 165 -29.58 8.04 -4.32
N ARG A 166 -30.74 7.56 -3.85
CA ARG A 166 -31.62 8.33 -2.96
C ARG A 166 -32.12 7.43 -1.84
N PRO A 167 -32.29 7.96 -0.61
CA PRO A 167 -32.81 7.17 0.50
C PRO A 167 -34.30 6.79 0.33
N ASP A 168 -35.02 7.45 -0.58
CA ASP A 168 -36.47 7.34 -0.78
C ASP A 168 -36.86 6.84 -2.19
N ASP A 169 -35.92 6.25 -2.95
CA ASP A 169 -36.18 5.74 -4.31
C ASP A 169 -36.87 4.37 -4.36
N GLY A 170 -37.14 3.76 -3.21
CA GLY A 170 -37.75 2.43 -3.11
C GLY A 170 -36.83 1.27 -3.53
N ARG A 171 -35.54 1.52 -3.78
CA ARG A 171 -34.55 0.48 -4.09
C ARG A 171 -33.86 0.02 -2.82
N THR A 172 -33.53 -1.27 -2.78
CA THR A 172 -32.64 -1.83 -1.77
C THR A 172 -31.20 -1.85 -2.31
N TYR A 173 -30.25 -1.40 -1.51
CA TYR A 173 -28.83 -1.35 -1.86
C TYR A 173 -28.04 -2.43 -1.11
N ASN A 174 -27.29 -3.24 -1.83
CA ASN A 174 -26.32 -4.14 -1.20
C ASN A 174 -25.11 -3.36 -0.68
N VAL A 175 -24.28 -3.98 0.16
CA VAL A 175 -23.14 -3.31 0.80
C VAL A 175 -21.87 -4.13 0.64
N ILE A 176 -20.79 -3.45 0.26
CA ILE A 176 -19.43 -3.97 0.31
C ILE A 176 -18.69 -3.21 1.40
N GLU A 177 -18.21 -3.90 2.43
CA GLU A 177 -17.25 -3.35 3.38
C GLU A 177 -15.83 -3.70 2.93
N GLY A 178 -14.99 -2.69 2.68
CA GLY A 178 -13.63 -2.84 2.18
C GLY A 178 -12.59 -2.49 3.24
N ILE A 179 -11.72 -3.44 3.59
CA ILE A 179 -10.58 -3.23 4.49
C ILE A 179 -9.32 -3.00 3.66
N HIS A 180 -8.66 -1.87 3.89
CA HIS A 180 -7.43 -1.53 3.20
C HIS A 180 -6.24 -2.40 3.66
N GLY A 181 -5.19 -2.47 2.85
CA GLY A 181 -3.94 -3.14 3.23
C GLY A 181 -3.06 -2.28 4.13
N TRP A 182 -1.94 -2.84 4.56
CA TRP A 182 -0.87 -2.13 5.25
C TRP A 182 0.38 -2.04 4.37
N VAL A 183 1.07 -0.91 4.28
CA VAL A 183 0.66 0.44 4.69
C VAL A 183 -0.44 0.97 3.75
N GLY A 184 -1.36 1.77 4.27
CA GLY A 184 -2.46 2.32 3.48
C GLY A 184 -3.55 2.93 4.35
N ASP A 185 -4.55 3.51 3.72
CA ASP A 185 -5.74 4.07 4.37
C ASP A 185 -6.99 3.90 3.48
N PRO A 186 -8.20 4.30 3.93
CA PRO A 186 -9.41 4.17 3.11
C PRO A 186 -9.33 4.74 1.69
N GLN A 187 -8.63 5.86 1.52
CA GLN A 187 -8.44 6.51 0.24
C GLN A 187 -7.64 5.65 -0.73
N SER A 188 -6.74 4.80 -0.23
CA SER A 188 -5.96 3.89 -1.06
C SER A 188 -6.85 2.92 -1.85
N LEU A 189 -7.97 2.45 -1.28
CA LEU A 189 -8.94 1.60 -2.00
C LEU A 189 -9.77 2.39 -3.00
N VAL A 190 -10.14 3.64 -2.67
CA VAL A 190 -10.84 4.54 -3.60
C VAL A 190 -10.00 4.74 -4.87
N THR A 191 -8.75 5.17 -4.71
CA THR A 191 -7.88 5.53 -5.85
C THR A 191 -7.22 4.32 -6.49
N GLY A 192 -6.64 3.44 -5.69
CA GLY A 192 -5.79 2.33 -6.15
C GLY A 192 -6.55 1.23 -6.87
N MET A 193 -7.84 1.04 -6.57
CA MET A 193 -8.73 0.10 -7.27
C MET A 193 -9.74 0.80 -8.19
N ALA A 194 -9.63 2.13 -8.32
CA ALA A 194 -10.63 2.97 -9.02
C ALA A 194 -12.07 2.62 -8.59
N SER A 195 -12.27 2.40 -7.28
CA SER A 195 -13.46 1.75 -6.74
C SER A 195 -14.77 2.44 -7.15
N PRO A 196 -14.90 3.79 -7.12
CA PRO A 196 -16.13 4.46 -7.59
C PRO A 196 -16.51 4.09 -9.02
N LYS A 197 -15.53 4.17 -9.92
CA LYS A 197 -15.73 3.87 -11.34
C LYS A 197 -16.07 2.40 -11.55
N ARG A 198 -15.32 1.48 -10.94
CA ARG A 198 -15.51 0.03 -11.13
C ARG A 198 -16.82 -0.48 -10.54
N LEU A 199 -17.23 0.07 -9.39
CA LEU A 199 -18.53 -0.22 -8.78
C LEU A 199 -19.66 0.24 -9.70
N GLN A 200 -19.59 1.46 -10.22
CA GLN A 200 -20.60 1.99 -11.15
C GLN A 200 -20.65 1.17 -12.44
N GLU A 201 -19.51 0.85 -13.05
CA GLU A 201 -19.42 -0.01 -14.25
C GLU A 201 -20.02 -1.41 -14.02
N ALA A 202 -20.00 -1.93 -12.79
CA ALA A 202 -20.60 -3.23 -12.46
C ALA A 202 -22.12 -3.12 -12.30
N ILE A 203 -22.60 -2.04 -11.69
CA ILE A 203 -24.03 -1.75 -11.53
C ILE A 203 -24.69 -1.47 -12.89
N ASP A 204 -24.10 -0.59 -13.71
CA ASP A 204 -24.63 -0.21 -15.02
C ASP A 204 -24.70 -1.39 -15.99
N ALA A 205 -23.71 -2.29 -15.92
CA ALA A 205 -23.69 -3.52 -16.70
C ALA A 205 -24.65 -4.60 -16.15
N GLY A 206 -25.35 -4.33 -15.04
CA GLY A 206 -26.22 -5.28 -14.36
C GLY A 206 -25.47 -6.47 -13.76
N ARG A 207 -24.14 -6.40 -13.60
CA ARG A 207 -23.28 -7.47 -13.07
C ARG A 207 -23.43 -7.66 -11.57
N ILE A 208 -23.84 -6.61 -10.86
CA ILE A 208 -24.25 -6.64 -9.45
C ILE A 208 -25.51 -5.78 -9.27
N PRO A 209 -26.30 -6.00 -8.21
CA PRO A 209 -27.36 -5.06 -7.80
C PRO A 209 -26.79 -3.68 -7.46
N PRO A 210 -27.63 -2.63 -7.40
CA PRO A 210 -27.24 -1.34 -6.81
C PRO A 210 -26.58 -1.57 -5.45
N SER A 211 -25.35 -1.08 -5.29
CA SER A 211 -24.50 -1.40 -4.14
C SER A 211 -23.75 -0.16 -3.65
N ILE A 212 -23.57 -0.08 -2.33
CA ILE A 212 -22.74 0.92 -1.65
C ILE A 212 -21.44 0.25 -1.22
N MET A 213 -20.31 0.94 -1.30
CA MET A 213 -19.05 0.46 -0.73
C MET A 213 -18.59 1.36 0.43
N VAL A 214 -18.42 0.80 1.62
CA VAL A 214 -17.86 1.49 2.80
C VAL A 214 -16.42 1.01 3.03
N ILE A 215 -15.52 1.94 3.35
CA ILE A 215 -14.11 1.66 3.57
C ILE A 215 -13.69 2.35 4.87
N PRO A 216 -13.76 1.65 6.01
CA PRO A 216 -13.28 2.19 7.28
C PRO A 216 -11.74 2.15 7.33
N SER A 217 -11.13 3.11 8.02
CA SER A 217 -9.74 2.95 8.43
C SER A 217 -9.68 1.95 9.57
N VAL A 218 -8.61 1.14 9.59
CA VAL A 218 -8.28 0.21 10.67
C VAL A 218 -6.94 0.55 11.34
N ASN A 219 -6.36 1.72 11.02
CA ASN A 219 -5.11 2.23 11.58
C ASN A 219 -5.35 2.87 12.97
N VAL A 220 -5.63 2.07 13.99
CA VAL A 220 -6.03 2.56 15.33
C VAL A 220 -4.90 3.24 16.13
N ASP A 221 -3.64 2.91 15.86
CA ASP A 221 -2.47 3.44 16.58
C ASP A 221 -1.16 3.42 15.75
N GLY A 222 -1.34 3.51 14.42
CA GLY A 222 -0.26 3.53 13.44
C GLY A 222 0.57 2.24 13.37
N SER A 223 0.09 1.14 13.93
CA SER A 223 0.67 -0.19 13.71
C SER A 223 -0.01 -0.93 12.56
N GLN A 224 0.60 -2.04 12.17
CA GLN A 224 -0.04 -3.09 11.38
C GLN A 224 -1.41 -3.49 11.97
N HIS A 225 -2.28 -4.01 11.10
CA HIS A 225 -3.65 -4.35 11.46
C HIS A 225 -3.69 -5.53 12.42
N ASP A 226 -4.39 -5.37 13.55
CA ASP A 226 -4.56 -6.44 14.51
C ASP A 226 -5.63 -7.46 14.07
N CYS A 227 -6.58 -7.06 13.22
CA CYS A 227 -7.74 -7.80 12.71
C CYS A 227 -8.75 -8.31 13.76
N VAL A 228 -8.30 -8.56 14.99
CA VAL A 228 -9.08 -9.07 16.12
C VAL A 228 -9.05 -8.07 17.28
N ASN A 229 -9.95 -8.24 18.25
CA ASN A 229 -9.83 -7.48 19.51
C ASN A 229 -8.64 -8.01 20.33
N ILE A 230 -7.72 -7.13 20.71
CA ILE A 230 -6.57 -7.46 21.56
C ILE A 230 -6.70 -6.74 22.91
N ALA A 231 -6.55 -7.48 24.00
CA ALA A 231 -6.60 -6.91 25.34
C ALA A 231 -5.60 -5.75 25.50
N GLY A 232 -6.08 -4.59 25.94
CA GLY A 232 -5.25 -3.38 26.13
C GLY A 232 -4.98 -2.59 24.84
N ARG A 233 -5.60 -2.96 23.71
CA ARG A 233 -5.56 -2.22 22.44
C ARG A 233 -6.99 -1.85 22.01
N PRO A 234 -7.14 -0.85 21.11
CA PRO A 234 -8.45 -0.54 20.55
C PRO A 234 -9.09 -1.77 19.90
N PRO A 235 -10.39 -2.05 20.11
CA PRO A 235 -11.03 -3.28 19.67
C PRO A 235 -11.40 -3.20 18.17
N VAL A 236 -10.43 -3.50 17.30
CA VAL A 236 -10.54 -3.38 15.83
C VAL A 236 -11.62 -4.29 15.25
N GLU A 237 -11.82 -5.49 15.81
CA GLU A 237 -12.85 -6.41 15.32
C GLU A 237 -14.26 -5.92 15.65
N THR A 238 -14.47 -5.37 16.85
CA THR A 238 -15.73 -4.72 17.19
C THR A 238 -16.06 -3.62 16.20
N TRP A 239 -15.05 -2.83 15.83
CA TRP A 239 -15.18 -1.75 14.86
C TRP A 239 -15.61 -2.25 13.48
N THR A 240 -14.85 -3.17 12.86
CA THR A 240 -15.15 -3.66 11.50
C THR A 240 -16.34 -4.62 11.46
N ALA A 241 -16.39 -5.60 12.36
CA ALA A 241 -17.40 -6.65 12.33
C ALA A 241 -18.80 -6.12 12.70
N GLU A 242 -18.88 -5.15 13.61
CA GLU A 242 -20.14 -4.84 14.28
C GLU A 242 -20.56 -3.38 14.10
N GLU A 243 -19.66 -2.42 14.29
CA GLU A 243 -20.00 -1.00 14.30
C GLU A 243 -20.13 -0.39 12.90
N ILE A 244 -19.23 -0.69 11.97
CA ILE A 244 -19.28 -0.16 10.60
C ILE A 244 -20.58 -0.57 9.88
N PRO A 245 -21.00 -1.85 9.91
CA PRO A 245 -22.27 -2.24 9.30
C PRO A 245 -23.49 -1.57 9.93
N ARG A 246 -23.52 -1.43 11.28
CA ARG A 246 -24.60 -0.72 11.97
C ARG A 246 -24.65 0.75 11.59
N MET A 247 -23.49 1.37 11.45
CA MET A 247 -23.39 2.77 11.04
C MET A 247 -23.88 2.98 9.60
N ILE A 248 -23.56 2.07 8.69
CA ILE A 248 -24.11 2.09 7.33
C ILE A 248 -25.62 1.89 7.33
N GLN A 249 -26.15 0.94 8.08
CA GLN A 249 -27.60 0.71 8.20
C GLN A 249 -28.34 1.92 8.79
N ALA A 250 -27.74 2.61 9.76
CA ALA A 250 -28.33 3.81 10.36
C ALA A 250 -28.26 5.05 9.44
N THR A 251 -27.24 5.13 8.59
CA THR A 251 -26.98 6.27 7.70
C THR A 251 -27.70 6.14 6.35
N PHE A 252 -27.77 4.93 5.79
CA PHE A 252 -28.38 4.60 4.50
C PHE A 252 -29.56 3.66 4.75
N PRO A 253 -30.79 4.17 4.95
CA PRO A 253 -31.92 3.41 5.50
C PRO A 253 -32.44 2.30 4.57
N ASN A 254 -32.04 2.31 3.30
CA ASN A 254 -32.47 1.37 2.27
C ASN A 254 -31.34 0.39 1.88
N VAL A 255 -30.35 0.15 2.75
CA VAL A 255 -29.43 -0.97 2.55
C VAL A 255 -30.08 -2.31 2.90
N SER A 256 -29.63 -3.39 2.28
CA SER A 256 -30.14 -4.73 2.56
C SER A 256 -29.91 -5.10 4.04
N THR A 257 -30.82 -5.88 4.61
CA THR A 257 -30.65 -6.50 5.93
C THR A 257 -30.28 -7.98 5.83
N GLN A 258 -30.22 -8.52 4.61
CA GLN A 258 -29.89 -9.91 4.33
C GLN A 258 -28.37 -10.07 4.22
N ARG A 259 -27.77 -11.04 4.92
CA ARG A 259 -26.31 -11.25 4.85
C ARG A 259 -25.79 -11.49 3.43
N ALA A 260 -26.59 -12.08 2.55
CA ALA A 260 -26.23 -12.30 1.14
C ALA A 260 -25.99 -10.98 0.38
N GLY A 261 -26.65 -9.89 0.79
CA GLY A 261 -26.44 -8.54 0.27
C GLY A 261 -25.24 -7.82 0.88
N TRP A 262 -24.47 -8.47 1.77
CA TRP A 262 -23.30 -7.91 2.42
C TRP A 262 -22.05 -8.73 2.08
N MET A 263 -21.05 -8.07 1.53
CA MET A 263 -19.72 -8.64 1.29
C MET A 263 -18.68 -7.91 2.15
N LEU A 264 -17.87 -8.66 2.89
CA LEU A 264 -16.65 -8.14 3.49
C LEU A 264 -15.49 -8.41 2.52
N MET A 265 -14.66 -7.44 2.21
CA MET A 265 -13.50 -7.67 1.36
C MET A 265 -12.28 -6.93 1.87
N GLY A 266 -11.11 -7.37 1.43
CA GLY A 266 -9.89 -6.62 1.67
C GLY A 266 -8.82 -6.90 0.63
N ILE A 267 -7.75 -6.10 0.71
CA ILE A 267 -6.49 -6.34 0.02
C ILE A 267 -5.37 -6.57 1.03
N SER A 268 -4.40 -7.43 0.72
CA SER A 268 -3.20 -7.64 1.56
C SER A 268 -3.57 -7.96 3.03
N ALA A 269 -2.98 -7.26 4.01
CA ALA A 269 -3.34 -7.36 5.44
C ALA A 269 -4.86 -7.23 5.68
N GLY A 270 -5.54 -6.33 4.98
CA GLY A 270 -6.99 -6.16 5.06
C GLY A 270 -7.76 -7.35 4.50
N ALA A 271 -7.22 -8.06 3.50
CA ALA A 271 -7.83 -9.29 2.97
C ALA A 271 -7.78 -10.42 4.00
N TYR A 272 -6.68 -10.53 4.74
CA TYR A 272 -6.58 -11.44 5.87
C TYR A 272 -7.55 -11.05 6.98
N CYS A 273 -7.63 -9.76 7.36
CA CYS A 273 -8.60 -9.30 8.35
C CYS A 273 -10.04 -9.60 7.92
N ALA A 274 -10.40 -9.37 6.64
CA ALA A 274 -11.73 -9.65 6.12
C ALA A 274 -12.12 -11.12 6.28
N ALA A 275 -11.24 -12.06 5.87
CA ALA A 275 -11.49 -13.49 6.03
C ALA A 275 -11.58 -13.89 7.51
N ARG A 276 -10.63 -13.42 8.34
CA ARG A 276 -10.59 -13.71 9.78
C ARG A 276 -11.85 -13.21 10.49
N THR A 277 -12.28 -11.97 10.24
CA THR A 277 -13.48 -11.38 10.85
C THR A 277 -14.74 -12.11 10.41
N ALA A 278 -14.88 -12.46 9.14
CA ALA A 278 -16.06 -13.15 8.63
C ALA A 278 -16.28 -14.55 9.25
N TYR A 279 -15.22 -15.17 9.80
CA TYR A 279 -15.36 -16.41 10.57
C TYR A 279 -16.13 -16.23 11.88
N ASP A 280 -16.01 -15.07 12.53
CA ASP A 280 -16.65 -14.79 13.81
C ASP A 280 -18.04 -14.14 13.66
N VAL A 281 -18.34 -13.56 12.48
CA VAL A 281 -19.64 -12.93 12.19
C VAL A 281 -20.31 -13.39 10.88
N PRO A 282 -20.44 -14.71 10.62
CA PRO A 282 -21.01 -15.21 9.36
C PRO A 282 -22.50 -14.89 9.20
N GLN A 283 -23.21 -14.53 10.27
CA GLN A 283 -24.58 -14.02 10.22
C GLN A 283 -24.70 -12.66 9.53
N ARG A 284 -23.58 -11.93 9.36
CA ARG A 284 -23.57 -10.56 8.86
C ARG A 284 -23.13 -10.46 7.41
N PHE A 285 -22.12 -11.22 7.04
CA PHE A 285 -21.58 -11.25 5.68
C PHE A 285 -21.83 -12.62 5.06
N GLY A 286 -22.48 -12.66 3.90
CA GLY A 286 -22.72 -13.90 3.16
C GLY A 286 -21.59 -14.25 2.19
N SER A 287 -20.68 -13.29 1.94
CA SER A 287 -19.57 -13.47 1.02
C SER A 287 -18.35 -12.67 1.46
N VAL A 288 -17.17 -13.15 1.07
CA VAL A 288 -15.88 -12.53 1.41
C VAL A 288 -14.98 -12.43 0.18
N GLY A 289 -14.48 -11.23 -0.09
CA GLY A 289 -13.49 -10.96 -1.15
C GLY A 289 -12.07 -10.86 -0.57
N VAL A 290 -11.22 -11.84 -0.86
CA VAL A 290 -9.87 -11.95 -0.30
C VAL A 290 -8.86 -11.75 -1.44
N MET A 291 -8.21 -10.58 -1.49
CA MET A 291 -7.28 -10.23 -2.57
C MET A 291 -5.85 -10.08 -2.03
N SER A 292 -4.95 -10.97 -2.44
CA SER A 292 -3.55 -11.03 -2.00
C SER A 292 -3.36 -11.22 -0.49
N ALA A 293 -4.22 -12.00 0.18
CA ALA A 293 -4.00 -12.35 1.59
C ALA A 293 -2.86 -13.36 1.78
N PHE A 294 -2.42 -13.49 3.02
CA PHE A 294 -1.57 -14.59 3.51
C PHE A 294 -2.43 -15.58 4.30
N ASP A 295 -2.04 -16.87 4.33
CA ASP A 295 -2.81 -17.89 5.06
C ASP A 295 -2.56 -17.81 6.57
N HIS A 296 -1.30 -17.65 6.96
CA HIS A 296 -0.87 -17.45 8.33
C HIS A 296 -0.69 -15.95 8.63
N PRO A 297 -0.99 -15.46 9.84
CA PRO A 297 -0.82 -14.05 10.17
C PRO A 297 0.65 -13.65 10.09
N ASP A 298 0.95 -12.76 9.13
CA ASP A 298 2.26 -12.16 8.92
C ASP A 298 2.36 -10.72 9.45
N GLU A 299 1.24 -10.16 9.88
CA GLU A 299 1.14 -8.78 10.38
C GLU A 299 0.42 -8.64 11.73
N GLY A 300 0.71 -7.53 12.42
CA GLY A 300 0.00 -7.09 13.62
C GLY A 300 0.28 -7.97 14.83
N ALA A 301 -0.57 -7.83 15.86
CA ALA A 301 -0.42 -8.61 17.08
C ALA A 301 -0.42 -10.13 16.83
N LEU A 302 -1.26 -10.63 15.92
CA LEU A 302 -1.36 -12.06 15.65
C LEU A 302 -0.05 -12.68 15.15
N ALA A 303 0.69 -11.96 14.29
CA ALA A 303 1.98 -12.41 13.78
C ALA A 303 3.07 -12.47 14.86
N HIS A 304 2.90 -11.76 15.97
CA HIS A 304 3.88 -11.70 17.05
C HIS A 304 3.45 -12.47 18.32
N GLY A 305 2.27 -13.11 18.32
CA GLY A 305 1.72 -13.83 19.47
C GLY A 305 2.23 -15.26 19.68
N GLY A 306 3.24 -15.69 18.91
CA GLY A 306 3.83 -17.02 18.98
C GLY A 306 3.10 -18.08 18.16
N LYS A 307 3.74 -19.23 17.96
CA LYS A 307 3.32 -20.27 17.00
C LYS A 307 1.90 -20.79 17.22
N GLN A 308 1.47 -20.93 18.48
CA GLN A 308 0.14 -21.43 18.78
C GLN A 308 -0.94 -20.43 18.36
N LEU A 309 -0.77 -19.14 18.68
CA LEU A 309 -1.74 -18.11 18.29
C LEU A 309 -1.78 -17.95 16.78
N GLN A 310 -0.61 -17.98 16.12
CA GLN A 310 -0.52 -17.94 14.67
C GLN A 310 -1.31 -19.11 14.04
N ALA A 311 -1.07 -20.34 14.50
CA ALA A 311 -1.76 -21.53 13.97
C ALA A 311 -3.28 -21.49 14.19
N GLN A 312 -3.73 -20.97 15.34
CA GLN A 312 -5.15 -20.79 15.64
C GLN A 312 -5.83 -19.71 14.80
N ASN A 313 -5.05 -18.82 14.19
CA ASN A 313 -5.55 -17.75 13.33
C ASN A 313 -5.15 -17.94 11.85
N THR A 314 -4.54 -19.07 11.50
CA THR A 314 -4.32 -19.44 10.09
C THR A 314 -5.68 -19.62 9.40
N LEU A 315 -5.91 -18.94 8.28
CA LEU A 315 -7.21 -18.86 7.62
C LEU A 315 -7.74 -20.23 7.18
N SER A 316 -6.89 -21.07 6.59
CA SER A 316 -7.23 -22.44 6.21
C SER A 316 -7.56 -23.31 7.42
N THR A 317 -6.77 -23.26 8.49
CA THR A 317 -7.04 -23.97 9.75
C THR A 317 -8.39 -23.56 10.35
N MET A 318 -8.69 -22.26 10.36
CA MET A 318 -9.96 -21.75 10.88
C MET A 318 -11.14 -22.18 10.01
N LEU A 319 -11.00 -22.14 8.69
CA LEU A 319 -12.01 -22.60 7.75
C LEU A 319 -12.30 -24.10 7.91
N GLU A 320 -11.26 -24.90 8.13
CA GLU A 320 -11.43 -26.34 8.34
C GLU A 320 -12.12 -26.66 9.68
N ALA A 321 -11.82 -25.89 10.72
CA ALA A 321 -12.30 -26.12 12.08
C ALA A 321 -13.72 -25.58 12.35
N ARG A 322 -14.17 -24.57 11.59
CA ARG A 322 -15.49 -23.96 11.81
C ARG A 322 -16.62 -24.87 11.37
N LYS A 323 -17.83 -24.55 11.84
CA LYS A 323 -19.07 -25.13 11.30
C LYS A 323 -19.43 -24.40 9.99
N PRO A 324 -19.54 -25.10 8.86
CA PRO A 324 -19.99 -24.49 7.62
C PRO A 324 -21.44 -24.00 7.72
N ASP A 325 -21.70 -22.81 7.17
CA ASP A 325 -23.03 -22.19 7.17
C ASP A 325 -23.41 -21.56 5.82
N GLY A 326 -22.62 -21.77 4.77
CA GLY A 326 -22.86 -21.25 3.43
C GLY A 326 -22.07 -19.98 3.13
N LEU A 327 -20.99 -19.72 3.89
CA LEU A 327 -20.11 -18.58 3.64
C LEU A 327 -19.30 -18.80 2.36
N ARG A 328 -19.32 -17.82 1.47
CA ARG A 328 -18.67 -17.90 0.16
C ARG A 328 -17.41 -17.02 0.14
N PHE A 329 -16.32 -17.55 -0.40
CA PHE A 329 -15.06 -16.82 -0.53
C PHE A 329 -14.64 -16.72 -1.99
N TYR A 330 -14.23 -15.53 -2.40
CA TYR A 330 -13.41 -15.31 -3.60
C TYR A 330 -11.99 -15.05 -3.12
N VAL A 331 -11.04 -15.92 -3.46
CA VAL A 331 -9.66 -15.81 -3.00
C VAL A 331 -8.73 -15.66 -4.18
N MET A 332 -8.25 -14.43 -4.39
CA MET A 332 -7.37 -14.08 -5.50
C MET A 332 -5.95 -13.82 -5.01
N GLY A 333 -4.96 -14.43 -5.66
CA GLY A 333 -3.56 -14.20 -5.35
C GLY A 333 -2.65 -14.59 -6.51
N ALA A 334 -1.76 -13.69 -6.94
CA ALA A 334 -0.82 -14.01 -8.01
C ALA A 334 0.21 -15.06 -7.53
N GLN A 335 0.58 -15.99 -8.41
CA GLN A 335 1.54 -17.04 -8.05
C GLN A 335 2.91 -16.46 -7.75
N ASP A 336 3.30 -15.38 -8.42
CA ASP A 336 4.57 -14.65 -8.21
C ASP A 336 4.51 -13.57 -7.11
N ASP A 337 3.44 -13.52 -6.34
CA ASP A 337 3.35 -12.71 -5.13
C ASP A 337 4.23 -13.30 -4.03
N SER A 338 5.19 -12.50 -3.53
CA SER A 338 6.15 -12.94 -2.51
C SER A 338 5.54 -13.23 -1.15
N THR A 339 4.32 -12.74 -0.87
CA THR A 339 3.59 -13.06 0.38
C THR A 339 2.97 -14.46 0.35
N GLY A 340 3.01 -15.15 -0.79
CA GLY A 340 2.43 -16.48 -0.92
C GLY A 340 0.91 -16.47 -1.10
N SER A 341 0.34 -15.41 -1.69
CA SER A 341 -1.12 -15.25 -1.77
C SER A 341 -1.84 -16.31 -2.60
N ALA A 342 -1.26 -16.78 -3.71
CA ALA A 342 -1.82 -17.93 -4.43
C ALA A 342 -1.89 -19.18 -3.56
N ARG A 343 -0.90 -19.39 -2.67
CA ARG A 343 -0.90 -20.52 -1.74
C ARG A 343 -1.98 -20.39 -0.69
N ALA A 344 -2.23 -19.18 -0.18
CA ALA A 344 -3.36 -18.95 0.72
C ALA A 344 -4.69 -19.32 0.06
N ALA A 345 -4.88 -18.94 -1.21
CA ALA A 345 -6.05 -19.36 -1.98
C ALA A 345 -6.17 -20.89 -2.07
N TRP A 346 -5.08 -21.59 -2.40
CA TRP A 346 -5.09 -23.05 -2.50
C TRP A 346 -5.37 -23.75 -1.16
N PHE A 347 -4.75 -23.29 -0.06
CA PHE A 347 -4.98 -23.87 1.26
C PHE A 347 -6.40 -23.63 1.76
N MET A 348 -6.96 -22.44 1.52
CA MET A 348 -8.37 -22.19 1.82
C MET A 348 -9.30 -23.06 0.97
N GLU A 349 -9.02 -23.24 -0.31
CA GLU A 349 -9.80 -24.13 -1.19
C GLU A 349 -9.74 -25.59 -0.71
N ASP A 350 -8.56 -26.08 -0.31
CA ASP A 350 -8.40 -27.44 0.21
C ASP A 350 -9.08 -27.63 1.58
N ALA A 351 -9.20 -26.57 2.38
CA ALA A 351 -9.83 -26.59 3.70
C ALA A 351 -11.37 -26.44 3.67
N ALA A 352 -11.94 -25.87 2.59
CA ALA A 352 -13.36 -25.56 2.49
C ALA A 352 -14.23 -26.84 2.55
N ARG A 353 -15.34 -26.76 3.29
CA ARG A 353 -16.31 -27.84 3.44
C ARG A 353 -17.72 -27.31 3.17
N GLU A 354 -18.49 -28.02 2.37
CA GLU A 354 -19.88 -27.62 2.07
C GLU A 354 -20.72 -27.45 3.35
N PRO A 355 -21.67 -26.50 3.37
CA PRO A 355 -22.01 -25.56 2.29
C PRO A 355 -21.09 -24.34 2.14
N ASP A 356 -20.03 -24.18 2.94
CA ASP A 356 -19.04 -23.12 2.69
C ASP A 356 -18.30 -23.42 1.38
N SER A 357 -17.87 -22.37 0.67
CA SER A 357 -17.19 -22.52 -0.63
C SER A 357 -16.09 -21.49 -0.82
N VAL A 358 -15.03 -21.91 -1.53
CA VAL A 358 -13.90 -21.06 -1.91
C VAL A 358 -13.75 -21.15 -3.43
N THR A 359 -13.84 -20.01 -4.10
CA THR A 359 -13.50 -19.84 -5.52
C THR A 359 -12.14 -19.18 -5.60
N ILE A 360 -11.17 -19.85 -6.23
CA ILE A 360 -9.81 -19.33 -6.36
C ILE A 360 -9.61 -18.57 -7.68
N ASP A 361 -8.79 -17.52 -7.64
CA ASP A 361 -8.30 -16.83 -8.84
C ASP A 361 -6.80 -16.57 -8.70
N THR A 362 -6.00 -17.43 -9.32
CA THR A 362 -4.55 -17.56 -9.06
C THR A 362 -3.72 -17.34 -10.33
N PRO A 363 -3.71 -16.11 -10.88
CA PRO A 363 -2.96 -15.81 -12.08
C PRO A 363 -1.47 -16.06 -11.87
N ALA A 364 -0.79 -16.52 -12.91
CA ALA A 364 0.65 -16.80 -12.84
C ALA A 364 1.49 -15.56 -12.48
N HIS A 365 1.01 -14.36 -12.86
CA HIS A 365 1.73 -13.11 -12.70
C HIS A 365 0.84 -11.97 -12.20
N GLY A 366 1.43 -11.10 -11.38
CA GLY A 366 0.84 -9.84 -10.96
C GLY A 366 1.48 -9.22 -9.72
N GLY A 367 2.29 -9.99 -8.98
CA GLY A 367 2.94 -9.56 -7.75
C GLY A 367 1.95 -9.09 -6.67
N HIS A 368 2.47 -8.37 -5.68
CA HIS A 368 1.67 -7.76 -4.62
C HIS A 368 1.29 -6.31 -4.98
N SER A 369 0.46 -6.13 -6.02
CA SER A 369 0.29 -4.82 -6.66
C SER A 369 -1.14 -4.28 -6.77
N TRP A 370 -1.23 -2.96 -6.75
CA TRP A 370 -2.43 -2.22 -7.13
C TRP A 370 -2.91 -2.51 -8.55
N VAL A 371 -2.00 -2.82 -9.48
CA VAL A 371 -2.37 -3.20 -10.85
C VAL A 371 -3.14 -4.51 -10.85
N LEU A 372 -2.67 -5.50 -10.10
CA LEU A 372 -3.37 -6.77 -9.92
C LEU A 372 -4.75 -6.49 -9.31
N TRP A 373 -4.83 -5.80 -8.18
CA TRP A 373 -6.10 -5.54 -7.49
C TRP A 373 -7.10 -4.77 -8.35
N ASN A 374 -6.71 -3.68 -9.00
CA ASN A 374 -7.57 -2.91 -9.89
C ASN A 374 -8.06 -3.72 -11.11
N ASN A 375 -7.24 -4.65 -11.62
CA ASN A 375 -7.59 -5.47 -12.77
C ASN A 375 -8.55 -6.61 -12.41
N TYR A 376 -8.50 -7.10 -11.16
CA TYR A 376 -9.29 -8.24 -10.69
C TYR A 376 -10.48 -7.83 -9.81
N PHE A 377 -10.58 -6.56 -9.39
CA PHE A 377 -11.78 -6.06 -8.71
C PHE A 377 -13.07 -6.26 -9.53
N PRO A 378 -13.09 -6.00 -10.86
CA PRO A 378 -14.26 -6.33 -11.67
C PRO A 378 -14.60 -7.83 -11.68
N SER A 379 -13.61 -8.72 -11.55
CA SER A 379 -13.80 -10.17 -11.47
C SER A 379 -14.43 -10.57 -10.13
N LEU A 380 -13.96 -10.00 -9.00
CA LEU A 380 -14.61 -10.15 -7.69
C LEU A 380 -16.07 -9.70 -7.71
N LEU A 381 -16.36 -8.52 -8.26
CA LEU A 381 -17.75 -8.03 -8.37
C LEU A 381 -18.63 -8.95 -9.23
N THR A 382 -18.07 -9.48 -10.32
CA THR A 382 -18.79 -10.42 -11.20
C THR A 382 -19.06 -11.75 -10.49
N TRP A 383 -18.09 -12.27 -9.73
CA TRP A 383 -18.26 -13.47 -8.90
C TRP A 383 -19.30 -13.28 -7.80
N TRP A 384 -19.34 -12.09 -7.18
CA TRP A 384 -20.32 -11.80 -6.15
C TRP A 384 -21.74 -11.79 -6.75
N GLY A 385 -21.94 -11.04 -7.84
CA GLY A 385 -23.22 -10.94 -8.52
C GLY A 385 -23.67 -12.20 -9.26
N SER A 386 -22.79 -13.18 -9.51
CA SER A 386 -23.20 -14.45 -10.12
C SER A 386 -24.04 -15.33 -9.18
N ASP A 387 -24.20 -14.95 -7.91
CA ASP A 387 -25.06 -15.64 -6.96
C ASP A 387 -26.48 -15.04 -6.93
N PRO A 388 -27.51 -15.84 -7.24
CA PRO A 388 -28.91 -15.42 -7.15
C PRO A 388 -29.30 -14.81 -5.79
N ALA A 389 -28.69 -15.25 -4.68
CA ALA A 389 -28.98 -14.74 -3.35
C ALA A 389 -28.60 -13.27 -3.19
N VAL A 390 -27.58 -12.79 -3.92
CA VAL A 390 -27.14 -11.39 -3.91
C VAL A 390 -28.21 -10.50 -4.57
N PHE A 391 -28.82 -10.96 -5.65
CA PHE A 391 -29.94 -10.26 -6.30
C PHE A 391 -31.21 -10.31 -5.46
N ALA A 392 -31.53 -11.46 -4.88
CA ALA A 392 -32.67 -11.61 -3.98
C ALA A 392 -32.56 -10.70 -2.75
N ALA A 393 -31.35 -10.50 -2.20
CA ALA A 393 -31.09 -9.59 -1.08
C ALA A 393 -31.39 -8.11 -1.43
N ALA A 394 -31.34 -7.74 -2.70
CA ALA A 394 -31.73 -6.43 -3.21
C ALA A 394 -33.19 -6.37 -3.70
N GLY A 395 -33.96 -7.45 -3.57
CA GLY A 395 -35.33 -7.53 -4.09
C GLY A 395 -35.41 -7.59 -5.62
N LEU A 396 -34.34 -8.04 -6.28
CA LEU A 396 -34.25 -8.14 -7.74
C LEU A 396 -34.25 -9.60 -8.19
N PRO A 397 -34.73 -9.90 -9.41
CA PRO A 397 -34.57 -11.23 -10.00
C PRO A 397 -33.10 -11.53 -10.23
N ALA A 398 -32.74 -12.82 -10.16
CA ALA A 398 -31.41 -13.28 -10.51
C ALA A 398 -31.08 -12.96 -11.98
N GLN A 399 -29.79 -12.86 -12.30
CA GLN A 399 -29.34 -12.62 -13.66
C GLN A 399 -29.71 -13.78 -14.60
N GLU A 400 -30.08 -13.44 -15.83
CA GLU A 400 -30.34 -14.42 -16.89
C GLU A 400 -29.11 -14.65 -17.78
N GLY A 401 -28.89 -15.91 -18.15
CA GLY A 401 -27.83 -16.35 -19.07
C GLY A 401 -26.44 -16.45 -18.42
N ASP A 402 -25.42 -16.62 -19.26
CA ASP A 402 -24.04 -16.77 -18.80
C ASP A 402 -23.43 -15.41 -18.42
N VAL A 403 -23.38 -15.15 -17.12
CA VAL A 403 -22.85 -13.93 -16.50
C VAL A 403 -21.37 -13.73 -16.83
N TRP A 404 -20.58 -14.81 -16.78
CA TRP A 404 -19.14 -14.76 -17.01
C TRP A 404 -18.80 -14.55 -18.47
N ALA A 405 -19.55 -15.15 -19.40
CA ALA A 405 -19.40 -14.89 -20.83
C ALA A 405 -19.66 -13.41 -21.16
N LYS A 406 -20.75 -12.83 -20.63
CA LYS A 406 -21.07 -11.39 -20.79
C LYS A 406 -19.98 -10.50 -20.19
N ALA A 407 -19.53 -10.80 -18.98
CA ALA A 407 -18.49 -10.04 -18.30
C ALA A 407 -17.15 -10.09 -19.06
N THR A 408 -16.76 -11.27 -19.54
CA THR A 408 -15.53 -11.46 -20.32
C THR A 408 -15.59 -10.70 -21.64
N ALA A 409 -16.74 -10.72 -22.33
CA ALA A 409 -16.95 -9.91 -23.54
C ALA A 409 -16.84 -8.40 -23.27
N ALA A 410 -17.19 -7.95 -22.06
CA ALA A 410 -17.02 -6.57 -21.59
C ALA A 410 -15.60 -6.26 -21.07
N GLY A 411 -14.65 -7.20 -21.18
CA GLY A 411 -13.25 -7.01 -20.78
C GLY A 411 -12.94 -7.31 -19.32
N VAL A 412 -13.87 -7.91 -18.56
CA VAL A 412 -13.57 -8.48 -17.24
C VAL A 412 -12.66 -9.69 -17.39
N ARG A 413 -11.68 -9.84 -16.51
CA ARG A 413 -10.78 -10.99 -16.55
C ARG A 413 -11.52 -12.24 -16.08
N PRO A 414 -11.47 -13.35 -16.84
CA PRO A 414 -12.01 -14.62 -16.35
C PRO A 414 -11.17 -15.13 -15.17
N LEU A 415 -11.78 -15.97 -14.35
CA LEU A 415 -11.10 -16.65 -13.25
C LEU A 415 -9.93 -17.50 -13.78
N THR A 416 -8.80 -17.46 -13.09
CA THR A 416 -7.65 -18.31 -13.38
C THR A 416 -7.49 -19.35 -12.27
N GLU A 417 -8.09 -20.53 -12.44
CA GLU A 417 -7.91 -21.63 -11.49
C GLU A 417 -6.62 -22.39 -11.80
N THR A 418 -5.68 -22.43 -10.86
CA THR A 418 -4.46 -23.23 -11.01
C THR A 418 -4.76 -24.69 -10.68
N PRO A 419 -4.59 -25.62 -11.64
CA PRO A 419 -4.82 -27.05 -11.42
C PRO A 419 -3.97 -27.60 -10.27
N ARG A 420 -4.53 -28.52 -9.46
CA ARG A 420 -3.88 -29.04 -8.25
C ARG A 420 -2.48 -29.64 -8.51
N ASP A 421 -2.29 -30.29 -9.63
CA ASP A 421 -1.02 -30.88 -10.07
C ASP A 421 0.05 -29.83 -10.47
N GLN A 422 -0.38 -28.60 -10.74
CA GLN A 422 0.49 -27.48 -11.12
C GLN A 422 0.79 -26.53 -9.94
N ARG A 423 0.16 -26.74 -8.78
CA ARG A 423 0.37 -25.93 -7.58
C ARG A 423 1.73 -26.22 -6.98
N VAL A 424 2.56 -25.19 -6.84
CA VAL A 424 3.89 -25.31 -6.24
C VAL A 424 3.87 -24.76 -4.81
N VAL A 425 3.95 -25.66 -3.82
CA VAL A 425 3.90 -25.31 -2.38
C VAL A 425 5.25 -24.76 -1.85
N GLY A 426 6.24 -24.50 -2.71
CA GLY A 426 7.54 -23.91 -2.36
C GLY A 426 7.60 -22.38 -2.55
N SER A 427 8.31 -21.66 -1.68
CA SER A 427 8.58 -20.20 -1.84
C SER A 427 9.12 -19.94 -3.25
N LEU A 428 8.41 -19.15 -4.05
CA LEU A 428 9.03 -18.50 -5.20
C LEU A 428 9.94 -17.41 -4.63
N SER A 429 11.16 -17.81 -4.24
CA SER A 429 12.19 -16.85 -3.88
C SER A 429 12.34 -15.82 -5.02
N PRO A 430 12.59 -14.54 -4.70
CA PRO A 430 12.88 -13.50 -5.70
C PRO A 430 14.02 -13.87 -6.66
N THR A 431 14.82 -14.89 -6.33
CA THR A 431 15.89 -15.48 -7.15
C THR A 431 15.44 -16.16 -8.44
N ARG A 432 14.12 -16.29 -8.71
CA ARG A 432 13.62 -16.84 -9.99
C ARG A 432 13.22 -15.77 -11.02
N ALA A 433 13.36 -14.48 -10.72
CA ALA A 433 13.18 -13.43 -11.71
C ALA A 433 14.27 -13.54 -12.79
N LYS A 434 13.92 -13.33 -14.07
CA LYS A 434 14.91 -13.31 -15.16
C LYS A 434 15.98 -12.25 -14.82
N PRO A 435 17.27 -12.46 -15.20
CA PRO A 435 18.38 -11.64 -14.73
C PRO A 435 18.17 -10.13 -14.88
N PHE A 436 17.45 -9.68 -15.92
CA PHE A 436 17.20 -8.27 -16.20
C PHE A 436 15.72 -7.86 -16.09
N GLU A 437 14.88 -8.62 -15.38
CA GLU A 437 13.58 -8.10 -14.92
C GLU A 437 13.76 -7.16 -13.72
N ILE A 438 12.70 -6.49 -13.29
CA ILE A 438 12.79 -5.45 -12.25
C ILE A 438 13.39 -5.96 -10.93
N ASN A 439 13.08 -7.21 -10.54
CA ASN A 439 13.65 -7.89 -9.37
C ASN A 439 14.86 -8.78 -9.71
N GLY A 440 15.30 -8.78 -10.97
CA GLY A 440 16.41 -9.58 -11.44
C GLY A 440 17.74 -9.13 -10.84
N LEU A 441 18.59 -10.11 -10.46
CA LEU A 441 19.91 -9.83 -9.88
C LEU A 441 20.78 -8.94 -10.79
N GLY A 442 20.66 -9.10 -12.12
CA GLY A 442 21.35 -8.27 -13.11
C GLY A 442 20.88 -6.81 -13.06
N THR A 443 19.57 -6.55 -12.99
CA THR A 443 19.02 -5.19 -12.82
C THR A 443 19.49 -4.55 -11.53
N ILE A 444 19.39 -5.27 -10.41
CA ILE A 444 19.84 -4.78 -9.09
C ILE A 444 21.33 -4.44 -9.13
N THR A 445 22.16 -5.34 -9.69
CA THR A 445 23.61 -5.14 -9.80
C THR A 445 23.93 -3.90 -10.65
N VAL A 446 23.30 -3.76 -11.82
CA VAL A 446 23.52 -2.61 -12.70
C VAL A 446 23.11 -1.31 -12.01
N ALA A 447 21.96 -1.28 -11.32
CA ALA A 447 21.48 -0.09 -10.62
C ALA A 447 22.43 0.33 -9.48
N VAL A 448 22.89 -0.62 -8.67
CA VAL A 448 23.84 -0.36 -7.57
C VAL A 448 25.18 0.12 -8.12
N VAL A 449 25.73 -0.55 -9.14
CA VAL A 449 27.01 -0.15 -9.74
C VAL A 449 26.91 1.26 -10.35
N ALA A 450 25.84 1.56 -11.08
CA ALA A 450 25.62 2.88 -11.65
C ALA A 450 25.53 3.97 -10.56
N ALA A 451 24.80 3.71 -9.47
CA ALA A 451 24.70 4.63 -8.34
C ALA A 451 26.06 4.86 -7.67
N LEU A 452 26.86 3.80 -7.45
CA LEU A 452 28.20 3.89 -6.86
C LEU A 452 29.19 4.68 -7.75
N VAL A 453 29.16 4.45 -9.07
CA VAL A 453 29.98 5.19 -10.04
C VAL A 453 29.60 6.67 -10.04
N ALA A 454 28.30 6.98 -10.02
CA ALA A 454 27.82 8.35 -9.97
C ALA A 454 28.18 9.05 -8.65
N LEU A 455 28.08 8.36 -7.51
CA LEU A 455 28.54 8.84 -6.20
C LEU A 455 30.05 9.13 -6.21
N GLY A 456 30.86 8.20 -6.73
CA GLY A 456 32.30 8.38 -6.86
C GLY A 456 32.66 9.58 -7.75
N THR A 457 31.92 9.76 -8.85
CA THR A 457 32.10 10.91 -9.74
C THR A 457 31.75 12.22 -9.03
N ALA A 458 30.62 12.28 -8.31
CA ALA A 458 30.20 13.45 -7.56
C ALA A 458 31.20 13.83 -6.45
N LEU A 459 31.68 12.84 -5.68
CA LEU A 459 32.52 13.06 -4.50
C LEU A 459 33.99 13.33 -4.83
N PHE A 460 34.53 12.68 -5.87
CA PHE A 460 35.97 12.72 -6.14
C PHE A 460 36.32 13.48 -7.43
N TRP A 461 35.51 13.39 -8.48
CA TRP A 461 35.87 13.95 -9.79
C TRP A 461 35.29 15.34 -10.01
N SER A 462 33.99 15.51 -9.77
CA SER A 462 33.26 16.77 -9.97
C SER A 462 33.88 18.00 -9.25
N PRO A 463 34.46 17.88 -8.04
CA PRO A 463 35.06 19.03 -7.35
C PRO A 463 36.29 19.61 -8.09
N ARG A 464 36.88 18.84 -9.01
CA ARG A 464 38.06 19.25 -9.80
C ARG A 464 37.67 19.95 -11.10
N TRP A 465 36.40 19.91 -11.50
CA TRP A 465 35.94 20.50 -12.75
C TRP A 465 36.05 22.02 -12.76
N GLY A 466 36.65 22.57 -13.81
CA GLY A 466 36.90 24.01 -13.95
C GLY A 466 38.18 24.52 -13.28
N ARG A 467 38.99 23.66 -12.64
CA ARG A 467 40.36 24.02 -12.19
C ARG A 467 41.33 24.00 -13.37
N ARG A 468 42.13 25.06 -13.55
CA ARG A 468 43.33 25.05 -14.40
C ARG A 468 44.52 24.49 -13.62
N ARG A 469 45.42 23.80 -14.32
CA ARG A 469 46.77 23.43 -13.81
C ARG A 469 47.72 24.64 -13.74
N ASP A 470 47.44 25.69 -14.54
CA ASP A 470 48.44 26.72 -14.89
C ASP A 470 48.10 28.16 -14.40
N GLY A 471 47.24 28.31 -13.39
CA GLY A 471 47.05 29.60 -12.67
C GLY A 471 46.32 30.75 -13.40
N GLY A 472 45.98 30.63 -14.69
CA GLY A 472 45.23 31.69 -15.41
C GLY A 472 43.76 31.82 -14.99
N LYS A 473 43.21 33.05 -14.99
CA LYS A 473 41.80 33.34 -14.67
C LYS A 473 40.85 32.59 -15.63
N PRO A 474 39.88 31.79 -15.13
CA PRO A 474 38.92 31.10 -15.99
C PRO A 474 37.94 32.09 -16.63
N SER A 475 37.58 31.88 -17.90
CA SER A 475 36.48 32.59 -18.55
C SER A 475 35.14 32.30 -17.86
N VAL A 476 34.26 33.29 -17.74
CA VAL A 476 32.92 33.16 -17.12
C VAL A 476 32.13 31.99 -17.71
N ALA A 477 32.16 31.79 -19.03
CA ALA A 477 31.48 30.68 -19.71
C ALA A 477 31.96 29.29 -19.25
N ARG A 478 33.27 29.08 -19.07
CA ARG A 478 33.83 27.82 -18.57
C ARG A 478 33.50 27.57 -17.09
N LEU A 479 33.50 28.62 -16.28
CA LEU A 479 33.09 28.51 -14.88
C LEU A 479 31.60 28.16 -14.77
N GLY A 480 30.75 28.82 -15.55
CA GLY A 480 29.33 28.51 -15.67
C GLY A 480 29.09 27.07 -16.12
N GLY A 481 29.77 26.62 -17.17
CA GLY A 481 29.70 25.23 -17.64
C GLY A 481 30.14 24.20 -16.59
N ALA A 482 31.19 24.48 -15.81
CA ALA A 482 31.65 23.60 -14.74
C ALA A 482 30.67 23.55 -13.55
N ILE A 483 29.99 24.66 -13.24
CA ILE A 483 28.93 24.69 -12.21
C ILE A 483 27.71 23.91 -12.70
N LEU A 484 27.25 24.15 -13.93
CA LEU A 484 26.14 23.42 -14.54
C LEU A 484 26.42 21.91 -14.59
N GLY A 485 27.62 21.51 -15.01
CA GLY A 485 28.03 20.11 -15.01
C GLY A 485 27.97 19.48 -13.61
N ARG A 486 28.40 20.20 -12.57
CA ARG A 486 28.30 19.73 -11.17
C ARG A 486 26.85 19.59 -10.70
N ILE A 487 25.97 20.53 -11.05
CA ILE A 487 24.52 20.43 -10.77
C ILE A 487 23.98 19.15 -11.42
N VAL A 488 24.25 18.94 -12.71
CA VAL A 488 23.80 17.76 -13.45
C VAL A 488 24.31 16.48 -12.80
N VAL A 489 25.60 16.38 -12.46
CA VAL A 489 26.14 15.19 -11.80
C VAL A 489 25.48 14.93 -10.45
N VAL A 490 25.32 15.95 -9.60
CA VAL A 490 24.67 15.77 -8.29
C VAL A 490 23.23 15.29 -8.45
N MET A 491 22.48 15.86 -9.38
CA MET A 491 21.09 15.47 -9.64
C MET A 491 20.98 14.07 -10.28
N VAL A 492 21.89 13.72 -11.21
CA VAL A 492 21.95 12.36 -11.80
C VAL A 492 22.30 11.33 -10.74
N THR A 493 23.28 11.63 -9.88
CA THR A 493 23.64 10.77 -8.74
C THR A 493 22.43 10.57 -7.82
N ALA A 494 21.72 11.66 -7.48
CA ALA A 494 20.52 11.59 -6.67
C ALA A 494 19.43 10.72 -7.31
N GLY A 495 19.18 10.88 -8.61
CA GLY A 495 18.22 10.06 -9.36
C GLY A 495 18.61 8.58 -9.43
N LEU A 496 19.89 8.27 -9.64
CA LEU A 496 20.39 6.88 -9.70
C LEU A 496 20.34 6.19 -8.32
N VAL A 497 20.66 6.90 -7.24
CA VAL A 497 20.51 6.38 -5.88
C VAL A 497 19.03 6.13 -5.57
N ALA A 498 18.15 7.04 -5.95
CA ALA A 498 16.70 6.85 -5.80
C ALA A 498 16.16 5.67 -6.60
N LEU A 499 16.62 5.50 -7.83
CA LEU A 499 16.28 4.35 -8.64
C LEU A 499 16.77 3.04 -7.99
N ALA A 500 18.02 2.98 -7.55
CA ALA A 500 18.59 1.78 -6.93
C ALA A 500 17.86 1.41 -5.63
N ALA A 501 17.57 2.40 -4.78
CA ALA A 501 16.79 2.20 -3.57
C ALA A 501 15.35 1.75 -3.88
N GLY A 502 14.69 2.35 -4.88
CA GLY A 502 13.35 1.95 -5.31
C GLY A 502 13.30 0.52 -5.85
N ILE A 503 14.30 0.10 -6.64
CA ILE A 503 14.45 -1.29 -7.09
C ILE A 503 14.64 -2.23 -5.89
N GLY A 504 15.46 -1.85 -4.90
CA GLY A 504 15.65 -2.63 -3.68
C GLY A 504 14.36 -2.80 -2.86
N VAL A 505 13.60 -1.72 -2.68
CA VAL A 505 12.28 -1.75 -2.00
C VAL A 505 11.30 -2.64 -2.77
N ASN A 506 11.26 -2.53 -4.10
CA ASN A 506 10.40 -3.38 -4.93
C ASN A 506 10.77 -4.86 -4.84
N ALA A 507 12.06 -5.19 -4.85
CA ALA A 507 12.54 -6.56 -4.72
C ALA A 507 12.24 -7.17 -3.35
N GLY A 508 12.25 -6.36 -2.29
CA GLY A 508 11.89 -6.81 -0.94
C GLY A 508 10.38 -6.98 -0.74
N GLY A 509 9.57 -6.06 -1.29
CA GLY A 509 8.11 -6.07 -1.13
C GLY A 509 7.33 -6.86 -2.18
N GLY A 510 7.97 -7.27 -3.28
CA GLY A 510 7.33 -8.05 -4.34
C GLY A 510 6.23 -7.30 -5.09
N PHE A 511 6.21 -5.95 -5.05
CA PHE A 511 5.13 -5.17 -5.64
C PHE A 511 5.02 -5.41 -7.15
N TYR A 512 6.10 -5.22 -7.91
CA TYR A 512 6.14 -5.51 -9.34
C TYR A 512 7.15 -6.61 -9.62
N THR A 513 6.76 -7.63 -10.38
CA THR A 513 7.63 -8.77 -10.71
C THR A 513 8.27 -8.64 -12.09
N SER A 514 7.71 -7.81 -12.98
CA SER A 514 8.27 -7.50 -14.29
C SER A 514 8.26 -6.00 -14.66
N TRP A 515 9.07 -5.63 -15.66
CA TRP A 515 9.02 -4.28 -16.27
C TRP A 515 7.68 -3.96 -16.94
N ARG A 516 6.91 -4.99 -17.29
CA ARG A 516 5.57 -4.81 -17.88
C ARG A 516 4.59 -4.35 -16.81
N ASP A 517 4.64 -4.95 -15.63
CA ASP A 517 3.75 -4.63 -14.52
C ASP A 517 4.01 -3.22 -14.01
N LEU A 518 5.28 -2.84 -13.88
CA LEU A 518 5.65 -1.46 -13.54
C LEU A 518 5.14 -0.46 -14.60
N ARG A 519 5.25 -0.76 -15.89
CA ARG A 519 4.74 0.14 -16.94
C ARG A 519 3.21 0.23 -16.92
N ALA A 520 2.53 -0.85 -16.56
CA ALA A 520 1.08 -0.86 -16.43
C ALA A 520 0.63 0.03 -15.25
N SER A 521 1.33 0.01 -14.12
CA SER A 521 0.98 0.86 -12.96
C SER A 521 1.08 2.34 -13.27
N VAL A 522 2.11 2.77 -14.00
CA VAL A 522 2.27 4.17 -14.43
C VAL A 522 1.15 4.62 -15.37
N ARG A 523 0.56 3.71 -16.16
CA ARG A 523 -0.60 4.05 -17.00
C ARG A 523 -1.86 4.24 -16.16
N VAL A 524 -2.09 3.35 -15.19
CA VAL A 524 -3.26 3.42 -14.29
C VAL A 524 -3.25 4.71 -13.48
N SER A 525 -2.11 5.12 -12.92
CA SER A 525 -1.99 6.36 -12.15
C SER A 525 -2.25 7.63 -12.98
N ASN A 526 -1.86 7.64 -14.26
CA ASN A 526 -2.10 8.77 -15.17
C ASN A 526 -3.58 8.91 -15.58
N THR A 527 -4.37 7.83 -15.51
CA THR A 527 -5.82 7.85 -15.73
C THR A 527 -6.63 8.10 -14.45
N ALA A 528 -6.08 7.84 -13.27
CA ALA A 528 -6.74 8.15 -11.99
C ALA A 528 -6.65 9.64 -11.61
N GLY A 529 -5.73 10.39 -12.23
CA GLY A 529 -5.55 11.84 -12.03
C GLY A 529 -6.20 12.74 -13.10
N LYS A 530 -7.01 12.16 -14.00
CA LYS A 530 -7.88 12.86 -14.96
C LYS A 530 -9.31 12.44 -14.70
#